data_AF-A0AAW4UUQ1-F1
#
_entry.id   AF-A0AAW4UUQ1-F1
#
_cell.length_a   1.000
_cell.length_b   1.000
_cell.length_c   1.000
_cell.angle_alpha   90.00
_cell.angle_beta   90.00
_cell.angle_gamma   90.00
#
_symmetry.space_group_name_H-M   'P 1'
#
loop_
_entity.id
_entity.type
_entity.pdbx_description
1 polymer ?
#
loop_
_entity_poly.entity_id
_entity_poly.type
_entity_poly.pdbx_seq_one_letter_code
_entity_poly.pdbx_strand_id
1 'polypeptide(L)'
;MKTKFWIICLSVFFVSCLRNMHDIYTGGEEEEEEKINKDDFFDFTTVRNSQLIIDYGMKVQTAFYLYDEYPMELVGNTWEFKDINPIYAASTDMNGRFFSKVSLPAYLKKVWLVTDNVLVVSPVELEFLSDD
;
A
#
# COMPACT_ATOMS: atom_id res chain seq x y z
N MET A 1 68.82 42.87 19.17
CA MET A 1 67.53 42.68 18.48
C MET A 1 66.87 41.42 19.02
N LYS A 2 66.08 41.50 20.10
CA LYS A 2 65.55 40.31 20.83
C LYS A 2 64.02 40.26 20.96
N THR A 3 63.30 41.16 20.32
CA THR A 3 61.83 41.28 20.45
C THR A 3 61.04 40.89 19.20
N LYS A 4 61.71 40.42 18.14
CA LYS A 4 61.05 40.13 16.85
C LYS A 4 60.71 38.66 16.60
N PHE A 5 61.19 37.74 17.44
CA PHE A 5 60.95 36.31 17.27
C PHE A 5 59.76 35.75 18.07
N TRP A 6 59.14 36.55 18.95
CA TRP A 6 58.06 36.05 19.82
C TRP A 6 56.65 36.14 19.20
N ILE A 7 56.48 36.91 18.12
CA ILE A 7 55.17 37.11 17.45
C ILE A 7 54.82 35.96 16.49
N ILE A 8 55.81 35.15 16.07
CA ILE A 8 55.62 34.17 14.99
C ILE A 8 55.07 32.82 15.51
N CYS A 9 55.22 32.51 16.80
CA CYS A 9 54.68 31.26 17.37
C CYS A 9 53.19 31.31 17.73
N LEU A 10 52.60 32.50 17.86
CA LEU A 10 51.18 32.63 18.24
C LEU A 10 50.22 32.40 17.06
N SER A 11 50.70 32.55 15.82
CA SER A 11 49.89 32.36 14.60
C SER A 11 49.80 30.92 14.12
N VAL A 12 50.67 30.03 14.61
CA VAL A 12 50.72 28.62 14.15
C VAL A 12 49.78 27.71 14.96
N PHE A 13 49.28 28.17 16.11
CA PHE A 13 48.37 27.40 16.97
C PHE A 13 46.87 27.49 16.59
N PHE A 14 46.50 28.35 15.63
CA PHE A 14 45.09 28.49 15.21
C PHE A 14 44.73 27.69 13.95
N VAL A 15 45.71 27.03 13.30
CA VAL A 15 45.49 26.36 12.00
C VAL A 15 45.12 24.87 12.17
N SER A 16 45.32 24.28 13.34
CA SER A 16 45.03 22.86 13.60
C SER A 16 43.60 22.56 14.10
N CYS A 17 42.80 23.59 14.39
CA CYS A 17 41.40 23.41 14.82
C CYS A 17 40.36 23.78 13.75
N LEU A 18 40.75 24.35 12.61
CA LEU A 18 39.87 24.50 11.44
C LEU A 18 39.92 23.22 10.59
N ARG A 19 39.63 22.06 11.18
CA ARG A 19 39.10 20.95 10.37
C ARG A 19 37.65 21.32 10.09
N ASN A 20 37.36 21.56 8.82
CA ASN A 20 36.07 21.95 8.32
C ASN A 20 35.03 20.93 8.81
N MET A 21 34.23 21.29 9.83
CA MET A 21 33.19 20.41 10.39
C MET A 21 32.15 20.03 9.32
N HIS A 22 32.14 20.77 8.21
CA HIS A 22 31.36 20.52 7.02
C HIS A 22 31.73 19.20 6.33
N ASP A 23 33.00 18.76 6.35
CA ASP A 23 33.44 17.51 5.68
C ASP A 23 33.04 16.22 6.40
N ILE A 24 32.52 16.30 7.63
CA ILE A 24 32.00 15.11 8.34
C ILE A 24 30.53 14.85 7.98
N TYR A 25 29.78 15.90 7.62
CA TYR A 25 28.37 15.82 7.22
C TYR A 25 28.16 15.88 5.70
N THR A 26 29.18 16.32 4.97
CA THR A 26 29.19 16.27 3.51
C THR A 26 29.84 14.95 3.17
N GLY A 27 29.03 13.95 2.78
CA GLY A 27 29.56 12.76 2.13
C GLY A 27 30.57 13.21 1.08
N GLY A 28 31.76 12.60 1.08
CA GLY A 28 32.82 12.96 0.16
C GLY A 28 32.29 13.02 -1.27
N GLU A 29 32.84 13.95 -2.07
CA GLU A 29 32.50 14.22 -3.48
C GLU A 29 31.75 13.05 -4.11
N GLU A 30 30.42 13.21 -4.21
CA GLU A 30 29.54 12.25 -4.86
C GLU A 30 30.06 12.07 -6.29
N GLU A 31 30.81 10.98 -6.54
CA GLU A 31 30.88 10.40 -7.88
C GLU A 31 29.44 10.34 -8.36
N GLU A 32 29.11 11.01 -9.48
CA GLU A 32 27.74 11.16 -9.98
C GLU A 32 27.00 9.83 -9.81
N GLU A 33 26.22 9.71 -8.72
CA GLU A 33 25.50 8.48 -8.43
C GLU A 33 24.57 8.30 -9.62
N GLU A 34 24.79 7.26 -10.43
CA GLU A 34 23.84 6.89 -11.47
C GLU A 34 22.49 6.86 -10.79
N LYS A 35 21.59 7.79 -11.17
CA LYS A 35 20.28 7.90 -10.55
C LYS A 35 19.55 6.59 -10.78
N ILE A 36 19.61 5.72 -9.79
CA ILE A 36 18.91 4.45 -9.78
C ILE A 36 17.43 4.77 -9.97
N ASN A 37 16.89 4.41 -11.13
CA ASN A 37 15.46 4.57 -11.36
C ASN A 37 14.74 3.53 -10.51
N LYS A 38 13.87 3.98 -9.61
CA LYS A 38 13.06 3.10 -8.77
C LYS A 38 12.24 2.11 -9.60
N ASP A 39 11.81 2.51 -10.79
CA ASP A 39 11.00 1.68 -11.67
C ASP A 39 11.78 0.48 -12.24
N ASP A 40 13.12 0.55 -12.26
CA ASP A 40 13.97 -0.58 -12.69
C ASP A 40 14.01 -1.71 -11.65
N PHE A 41 13.62 -1.43 -10.40
CA PHE A 41 13.68 -2.38 -9.28
C PHE A 41 12.29 -2.78 -8.74
N PHE A 42 11.23 -2.05 -9.08
CA PHE A 42 9.88 -2.23 -8.56
C PHE A 42 8.83 -2.27 -9.68
N ASP A 43 9.01 -3.17 -10.65
CA ASP A 43 8.12 -3.34 -11.82
C ASP A 43 6.87 -4.20 -11.55
N PHE A 44 6.65 -4.65 -10.31
CA PHE A 44 5.50 -5.47 -9.97
C PHE A 44 4.20 -4.66 -9.88
N THR A 45 3.12 -5.19 -10.45
CA THR A 45 1.79 -4.60 -10.27
C THR A 45 1.19 -5.01 -8.93
N THR A 46 0.77 -4.03 -8.14
CA THR A 46 0.08 -4.26 -6.86
C THR A 46 -1.43 -4.43 -7.02
N VAL A 47 -1.94 -4.11 -8.22
CA VAL A 47 -3.36 -4.17 -8.57
C VAL A 47 -3.60 -5.02 -9.81
N ARG A 48 -4.70 -5.75 -9.81
CA ARG A 48 -5.25 -6.47 -10.96
C ARG A 48 -6.58 -5.85 -11.32
N ASN A 49 -6.77 -5.55 -12.61
CA ASN A 49 -8.07 -5.18 -13.14
C ASN A 49 -8.87 -6.46 -13.41
N SER A 50 -10.01 -6.60 -12.75
CA SER A 50 -10.90 -7.75 -12.88
C SER A 50 -12.29 -7.29 -13.32
N GLN A 51 -12.96 -8.10 -14.14
CA GLN A 51 -14.37 -7.88 -14.44
C GLN A 51 -15.22 -8.49 -13.34
N LEU A 52 -16.02 -7.68 -12.66
CA LEU A 52 -16.95 -8.13 -11.63
C LEU A 52 -18.37 -8.13 -12.21
N ILE A 53 -18.99 -9.30 -12.16
CA ILE A 53 -20.37 -9.54 -12.59
C ILE A 53 -21.13 -10.11 -11.41
N ILE A 54 -22.15 -9.39 -10.94
CA ILE A 54 -23.05 -9.84 -9.88
C ILE A 54 -24.47 -9.76 -10.42
N ASP A 55 -25.23 -10.84 -10.26
CA ASP A 55 -26.66 -10.88 -10.54
C ASP A 55 -27.35 -11.60 -9.39
N TYR A 56 -28.10 -10.85 -8.58
CA TYR A 56 -28.85 -11.44 -7.47
C TYR A 56 -30.16 -12.10 -7.91
N GLY A 57 -30.57 -11.99 -9.18
CA GLY A 57 -31.80 -12.60 -9.68
C GLY A 57 -33.09 -11.95 -9.17
N MET A 58 -32.99 -10.78 -8.54
CA MET A 58 -34.12 -10.06 -7.94
C MET A 58 -34.06 -8.58 -8.27
N LYS A 59 -35.22 -7.98 -8.55
CA LYS A 59 -35.36 -6.56 -8.95
C LYS A 59 -35.29 -5.62 -7.75
N VAL A 60 -34.17 -5.65 -7.03
CA VAL A 60 -33.91 -4.82 -5.87
C VAL A 60 -32.44 -4.38 -5.89
N GLN A 61 -32.21 -3.07 -5.84
CA GLN A 61 -30.88 -2.52 -5.64
C GLN A 61 -30.32 -3.00 -4.31
N THR A 62 -29.14 -3.61 -4.35
CA THR A 62 -28.53 -4.30 -3.22
C THR A 62 -27.09 -3.85 -3.08
N ALA A 63 -26.75 -3.34 -1.89
CA ALA A 63 -25.38 -3.04 -1.52
C ALA A 63 -24.59 -4.34 -1.30
N PHE A 64 -23.32 -4.32 -1.69
CA PHE A 64 -22.43 -5.44 -1.50
C PHE A 64 -21.00 -4.99 -1.21
N TYR A 65 -20.26 -5.89 -0.58
CA TYR A 65 -18.90 -5.68 -0.10
C TYR A 65 -18.04 -6.88 -0.48
N LEU A 66 -16.79 -6.64 -0.84
CA LEU A 66 -15.79 -7.67 -1.02
C LEU A 66 -14.77 -7.60 0.11
N TYR A 67 -14.46 -8.74 0.72
CA TYR A 67 -13.41 -8.90 1.72
C TYR A 67 -12.34 -9.86 1.20
N ASP A 68 -11.09 -9.63 1.58
CA ASP A 68 -9.96 -10.51 1.26
C ASP A 68 -9.79 -11.67 2.25
N GLU A 69 -10.43 -11.58 3.41
CA GLU A 69 -10.56 -12.66 4.39
C GLU A 69 -12.03 -12.98 4.72
N TYR A 70 -12.25 -14.15 5.31
CA TYR A 70 -13.60 -14.54 5.74
C TYR A 70 -14.09 -13.57 6.82
N PRO A 71 -15.24 -12.89 6.63
CA PRO A 71 -15.63 -11.72 7.42
C PRO A 71 -16.27 -12.07 8.76
N MET A 72 -16.52 -13.36 9.03
CA MET A 72 -17.13 -13.82 10.27
C MET A 72 -16.10 -14.49 11.16
N GLU A 73 -16.32 -14.42 12.48
CA GLU A 73 -15.57 -15.19 13.46
C GLU A 73 -16.52 -15.76 14.53
N LEU A 74 -16.08 -16.83 15.19
CA LEU A 74 -16.83 -17.43 16.27
C LEU A 74 -16.43 -16.76 17.59
N VAL A 75 -17.32 -15.93 18.12
CA VAL A 75 -17.15 -15.29 19.43
C VAL A 75 -18.01 -16.03 20.44
N GLY A 76 -17.36 -16.84 21.28
CA GLY A 76 -18.06 -17.76 22.18
C GLY A 76 -18.85 -18.82 21.39
N ASN A 77 -20.18 -18.67 21.34
CA ASN A 77 -21.09 -19.56 20.60
C ASN A 77 -21.87 -18.84 19.48
N THR A 78 -21.48 -17.61 19.15
CA THR A 78 -22.18 -16.78 18.16
C THR A 78 -21.22 -16.43 17.03
N TRP A 79 -21.71 -16.52 15.79
CA TRP A 79 -20.98 -16.01 14.64
C TRP A 79 -21.20 -14.50 14.56
N GLU A 80 -20.11 -13.75 14.67
CA GLU A 80 -20.12 -12.29 14.63
C GLU A 80 -19.29 -11.79 13.44
N PHE A 81 -19.63 -10.61 12.94
CA PHE A 81 -18.79 -9.93 11.95
C PHE A 81 -17.53 -9.40 12.62
N LYS A 82 -16.38 -9.69 12.01
CA LYS A 82 -15.11 -9.12 12.42
C LYS A 82 -15.07 -7.62 12.19
N ASP A 83 -14.27 -6.91 12.99
CA ASP A 83 -13.95 -5.50 12.78
C ASP A 83 -12.88 -5.34 11.68
N ILE A 84 -13.27 -5.57 10.43
CA ILE A 84 -12.43 -5.45 9.24
C ILE A 84 -13.10 -4.58 8.19
N ASN A 85 -12.29 -3.92 7.35
CA ASN A 85 -12.80 -3.09 6.26
C ASN A 85 -12.90 -3.89 4.95
N PRO A 86 -13.95 -3.66 4.14
CA PRO A 86 -14.01 -4.24 2.81
C PRO A 86 -12.95 -3.62 1.89
N ILE A 87 -12.38 -4.44 1.02
CA ILE A 87 -11.44 -4.00 -0.02
C ILE A 87 -12.16 -3.32 -1.19
N TYR A 88 -13.46 -3.57 -1.32
CA TYR A 88 -14.32 -2.95 -2.34
C TYR A 88 -15.77 -2.91 -1.85
N ALA A 89 -16.48 -1.82 -2.15
CA ALA A 89 -17.89 -1.65 -1.81
C ALA A 89 -18.62 -0.97 -2.97
N ALA A 90 -19.80 -1.47 -3.32
CA ALA A 90 -20.65 -0.87 -4.34
C ALA A 90 -22.11 -1.30 -4.13
N SER A 91 -22.97 -0.95 -5.08
CA SER A 91 -24.35 -1.39 -5.12
C SER A 91 -24.74 -1.78 -6.52
N THR A 92 -25.64 -2.76 -6.64
CA THR A 92 -26.23 -3.14 -7.91
C THR A 92 -27.17 -2.07 -8.45
N ASP A 93 -27.61 -2.21 -9.70
CA ASP A 93 -28.69 -1.43 -10.30
C ASP A 93 -30.06 -1.82 -9.71
N MET A 94 -31.13 -1.17 -10.17
CA MET A 94 -32.50 -1.49 -9.75
C MET A 94 -32.95 -2.92 -10.11
N ASN A 95 -32.24 -3.62 -11.00
CA ASN A 95 -32.52 -4.99 -11.39
C ASN A 95 -31.70 -6.01 -10.59
N GLY A 96 -30.96 -5.59 -9.57
CA GLY A 96 -30.12 -6.46 -8.77
C GLY A 96 -28.83 -6.89 -9.47
N ARG A 97 -28.40 -6.16 -10.52
CA ARG A 97 -27.21 -6.50 -11.32
C ARG A 97 -26.10 -5.47 -11.17
N PHE A 98 -24.86 -5.93 -11.18
CA PHE A 98 -23.67 -5.10 -11.24
C PHE A 98 -22.71 -5.66 -12.28
N PHE A 99 -22.19 -4.80 -13.14
CA PHE A 99 -21.22 -5.14 -14.16
C PHE A 99 -20.22 -3.99 -14.29
N SER A 100 -18.99 -4.20 -13.83
CA SER A 100 -17.94 -3.20 -13.95
C SER A 100 -16.56 -3.83 -13.95
N LYS A 101 -15.59 -3.13 -14.54
CA LYS A 101 -14.17 -3.38 -14.25
C LYS A 101 -13.85 -2.79 -12.88
N VAL A 102 -13.18 -3.56 -12.05
CA VAL A 102 -12.75 -3.18 -10.69
C VAL A 102 -11.25 -3.39 -10.56
N SER A 103 -10.59 -2.51 -9.81
CA SER A 103 -9.17 -2.66 -9.49
C SER A 103 -9.08 -3.30 -8.10
N LEU A 104 -8.54 -4.51 -8.03
CA LEU A 104 -8.42 -5.28 -6.79
C LEU A 104 -6.94 -5.58 -6.51
N PRO A 105 -6.55 -5.76 -5.24
CA PRO A 105 -5.18 -6.16 -4.92
C PRO A 105 -4.74 -7.43 -5.67
N ALA A 106 -3.54 -7.39 -6.27
CA ALA A 106 -3.04 -8.46 -7.13
C ALA A 106 -2.73 -9.78 -6.38
N TYR A 107 -2.54 -9.72 -5.05
CA TYR A 107 -2.29 -10.90 -4.23
C TYR A 107 -3.52 -11.80 -4.03
N LEU A 108 -4.71 -11.33 -4.41
CA LEU A 108 -5.97 -12.02 -4.13
C LEU A 108 -6.19 -13.23 -5.04
N LYS A 109 -6.28 -14.39 -4.41
CA LYS A 109 -6.69 -15.65 -5.05
C LYS A 109 -8.20 -15.86 -5.04
N LYS A 110 -8.87 -15.27 -4.05
CA LYS A 110 -10.31 -15.33 -3.83
C LYS A 110 -10.76 -14.09 -3.06
N VAL A 111 -12.06 -13.84 -3.05
CA VAL A 111 -12.71 -12.79 -2.25
C VAL A 111 -14.02 -13.31 -1.67
N TRP A 112 -14.47 -12.69 -0.58
CA TRP A 112 -15.76 -12.98 0.04
C TRP A 112 -16.75 -11.88 -0.30
N LEU A 113 -17.80 -12.25 -1.04
CA LEU A 113 -18.94 -11.38 -1.33
C LEU A 113 -19.90 -11.38 -0.16
N VAL A 114 -20.16 -10.20 0.38
CA VAL A 114 -21.09 -9.99 1.49
C VAL A 114 -22.17 -9.01 1.06
N THR A 115 -23.40 -9.32 1.45
CA THR A 115 -24.52 -8.39 1.40
C THR A 115 -25.36 -8.49 2.67
N ASP A 116 -25.96 -7.37 3.08
CA ASP A 116 -26.93 -7.31 4.18
C ASP A 116 -28.35 -7.71 3.73
N ASN A 117 -28.52 -8.05 2.45
CA ASN A 117 -29.80 -8.47 1.91
C ASN A 117 -30.15 -9.89 2.37
N VAL A 118 -31.10 -9.98 3.30
CA VAL A 118 -31.57 -11.23 3.93
C VAL A 118 -32.19 -12.25 2.97
N LEU A 119 -32.51 -11.85 1.73
CA LEU A 119 -33.07 -12.75 0.72
C LEU A 119 -32.00 -13.49 -0.08
N VAL A 120 -30.72 -13.16 0.10
CA VAL A 120 -29.60 -13.70 -0.65
C VAL A 120 -28.64 -14.43 0.29
N VAL A 121 -28.06 -15.54 -0.18
CA VAL A 121 -27.01 -16.24 0.54
C VAL A 121 -25.78 -15.33 0.68
N SER A 122 -25.29 -15.18 1.90
CA SER A 122 -24.16 -14.32 2.27
C SER A 122 -23.51 -14.86 3.56
N PRO A 123 -22.17 -14.89 3.70
CA PRO A 123 -21.16 -14.56 2.70
C PRO A 123 -20.97 -15.68 1.64
N VAL A 124 -20.48 -15.31 0.45
CA VAL A 124 -20.17 -16.24 -0.65
C VAL A 124 -18.72 -16.09 -1.08
N GLU A 125 -17.99 -17.20 -1.23
CA GLU A 125 -16.63 -17.21 -1.77
C GLU A 125 -16.65 -17.09 -3.29
N LEU A 126 -15.86 -16.17 -3.84
CA LEU A 126 -15.66 -15.99 -5.28
C LEU A 126 -14.19 -16.22 -5.61
N GLU A 127 -13.95 -17.07 -6.60
CA GLU A 127 -12.63 -17.28 -7.18
C GLU A 127 -12.45 -16.43 -8.43
N PHE A 128 -11.21 -16.03 -8.70
CA PHE A 128 -10.89 -15.35 -9.95
C PHE A 128 -10.72 -16.40 -11.05
N LEU A 129 -11.36 -16.16 -12.19
CA LEU A 129 -11.13 -16.95 -13.39
C LEU A 129 -9.65 -16.81 -13.79
N SER A 130 -8.99 -17.93 -14.05
CA SER A 130 -7.64 -17.93 -14.62
C SER A 130 -7.71 -17.50 -16.08
N ASP A 131 -6.78 -16.65 -16.49
CA ASP A 131 -6.50 -16.38 -17.90
C ASP A 131 -5.70 -17.57 -18.45
N ASP A 132 -6.36 -18.71 -18.71
CA ASP A 132 -5.73 -19.89 -19.36
C ASP A 132 -5.40 -19.61 -20.84
#